data_AF-A0A521JXZ6-F1
#
_entry.id   AF-A0A521JXZ6-F1
#
_cell.length_a   1.000
_cell.length_b   1.000
_cell.length_c   1.000
_cell.angle_alpha   90.00
_cell.angle_beta   90.00
_cell.angle_gamma   90.00
#
_symmetry.space_group_name_H-M   'P 1'
#
loop_
_entity.id
_entity.type
_entity.pdbx_description
1 polymer ?
#
loop_
_entity_poly.entity_id
_entity_poly.type
_entity_poly.pdbx_seq_one_letter_code
_entity_poly.pdbx_strand_id
1 'polypeptide(L)'
;MSWFVLDVQVAPLPSRGGLRPKDQERRERMVELEGRRRSGSTEAVGKCFANVAPLLAPGAPGMLRTDQKKTYVRLKQKLLPQQLLHVRISSTEARGLDNPLFRINTTLAMMRDGASRLVRRTWGASKLREQLEKHLWIWVVYRNYVRRMINRSPRTSAASLLGLFATMLPLNDLLGLVPQFRSDPPGVRTAS
;
A
#
# COMPACT_ATOMS: atom_id res chain seq x y z
N MET A 1 15.74 7.88 1.41
CA MET A 1 14.25 7.85 1.34
C MET A 1 13.80 6.50 1.87
N SER A 2 12.97 6.46 2.90
CA SER A 2 12.66 5.29 3.74
C SER A 2 11.75 4.22 3.14
N TRP A 3 11.14 4.51 1.99
CA TRP A 3 10.12 3.67 1.35
C TRP A 3 8.90 3.39 2.26
N PHE A 4 8.73 4.14 3.35
CA PHE A 4 7.62 3.95 4.30
C PHE A 4 6.26 4.09 3.61
N VAL A 5 5.33 3.19 3.91
CA VAL A 5 3.97 3.24 3.36
C VAL A 5 3.06 3.92 4.36
N LEU A 6 2.42 5.03 3.96
CA LEU A 6 1.55 5.82 4.82
C LEU A 6 0.09 5.34 4.79
N ASP A 7 -0.40 4.93 3.62
CA ASP A 7 -1.79 4.51 3.45
C ASP A 7 -1.92 3.47 2.34
N VAL A 8 -2.99 2.69 2.42
CA VAL A 8 -3.42 1.73 1.39
C VAL A 8 -4.95 1.73 1.30
N GLN A 9 -5.46 1.74 0.08
CA GLN A 9 -6.90 1.78 -0.19
C GLN A 9 -7.26 0.75 -1.25
N VAL A 10 -8.43 0.12 -1.09
CA VAL A 10 -8.93 -0.89 -2.02
C VAL A 10 -10.16 -0.38 -2.76
N ALA A 11 -10.16 -0.52 -4.09
CA ALA A 11 -11.30 -0.14 -4.92
C ALA A 11 -11.53 -1.13 -6.06
N PRO A 12 -12.79 -1.25 -6.55
CA PRO A 12 -13.08 -2.06 -7.71
C PRO A 12 -12.37 -1.51 -8.96
N LEU A 13 -11.86 -2.43 -9.78
CA LEU A 13 -11.32 -2.14 -11.10
C LEU A 13 -12.11 -2.94 -12.14
N PRO A 14 -12.64 -2.29 -13.20
CA PRO A 14 -13.27 -3.01 -14.30
C PRO A 14 -12.26 -3.94 -14.98
N SER A 15 -12.73 -5.07 -15.49
CA SER A 15 -11.96 -5.86 -16.44
C SER A 15 -11.73 -5.02 -17.70
N ARG A 16 -10.46 -4.84 -18.06
CA ARG A 16 -9.99 -4.03 -19.20
C ARG A 16 -8.96 -4.84 -20.00
N GLY A 17 -8.78 -4.48 -21.27
CA GLY A 17 -7.82 -5.10 -22.18
C GLY A 17 -8.45 -6.11 -23.15
N GLY A 18 -7.59 -6.78 -23.93
CA GLY A 18 -7.95 -7.81 -24.90
C GLY A 18 -8.36 -9.12 -24.22
N LEU A 19 -9.55 -9.16 -23.66
CA LEU A 19 -10.13 -10.38 -23.09
C LEU A 19 -10.33 -11.41 -24.19
N ARG A 20 -10.04 -12.68 -23.90
CA ARG A 20 -10.41 -13.80 -24.80
C ARG A 20 -11.93 -13.88 -24.93
N PRO A 21 -12.49 -14.44 -26.02
CA PRO A 21 -13.94 -14.52 -26.22
C PRO A 21 -14.70 -15.10 -25.01
N LYS A 22 -14.23 -16.22 -24.45
CA LYS A 22 -14.80 -16.83 -23.24
C LYS A 22 -14.81 -15.90 -22.00
N ASP A 23 -13.76 -15.07 -21.86
CA ASP A 23 -13.66 -14.11 -20.75
C ASP A 23 -14.55 -12.87 -20.99
N GLN A 24 -14.85 -12.55 -22.26
CA GLN A 24 -15.83 -11.52 -22.64
C GLN A 24 -17.25 -11.98 -22.31
N GLU A 25 -17.64 -13.18 -22.73
CA GLU A 25 -18.95 -13.76 -22.38
C GLU A 25 -19.14 -13.84 -20.87
N ARG A 26 -18.11 -14.28 -20.13
CA ARG A 26 -18.16 -14.31 -18.66
C ARG A 26 -18.36 -12.92 -18.09
N ARG A 27 -17.70 -11.90 -18.64
CA ARG A 27 -17.87 -10.52 -18.21
C ARG A 27 -19.29 -10.05 -18.49
N GLU A 28 -19.85 -10.33 -19.66
CA GLU A 28 -21.21 -9.93 -20.05
C GLU A 28 -22.26 -10.55 -19.11
N ARG A 29 -22.17 -11.87 -18.86
CA ARG A 29 -23.02 -12.55 -17.86
C ARG A 29 -22.95 -11.88 -16.49
N MET A 30 -21.74 -11.53 -16.03
CA MET A 30 -21.58 -10.83 -14.74
C MET A 30 -22.14 -9.40 -14.76
N VAL A 31 -22.07 -8.69 -15.90
CA VAL A 31 -22.64 -7.35 -16.03
C VAL A 31 -24.17 -7.40 -16.03
N GLU A 32 -24.77 -8.43 -16.61
CA GLU A 32 -26.21 -8.66 -16.58
C GLU A 32 -26.70 -9.00 -15.17
N LEU A 33 -25.97 -9.86 -14.45
CA LEU A 33 -26.32 -10.28 -13.09
C LEU A 33 -26.08 -9.19 -12.03
N GLU A 34 -24.94 -8.50 -12.07
CA GLU A 34 -24.46 -7.62 -10.99
C GLU A 34 -24.31 -6.15 -11.40
N GLY A 35 -24.55 -5.83 -12.67
CA GLY A 35 -24.33 -4.50 -13.24
C GLY A 35 -22.88 -4.22 -13.63
N ARG A 36 -22.67 -3.08 -14.28
CA ARG A 36 -21.34 -2.68 -14.78
C ARG A 36 -20.42 -2.23 -13.65
N ARG A 37 -19.32 -2.97 -13.44
CA ARG A 37 -18.26 -2.61 -12.50
C ARG A 37 -17.61 -1.26 -12.89
N ARG A 38 -17.81 -0.23 -12.05
CA ARG A 38 -17.15 1.08 -12.20
C ARG A 38 -15.75 1.06 -11.57
N SER A 39 -14.86 1.91 -12.08
CA SER A 39 -13.51 2.06 -11.50
C SER A 39 -13.57 2.99 -10.29
N GLY A 40 -13.19 2.49 -9.12
CA GLY A 40 -13.04 3.31 -7.91
C GLY A 40 -11.62 3.87 -7.70
N SER A 41 -10.74 3.78 -8.72
CA SER A 41 -9.32 4.14 -8.57
C SER A 41 -9.12 5.61 -8.16
N THR A 42 -9.92 6.54 -8.72
CA THR A 42 -9.82 7.96 -8.36
C THR A 42 -10.23 8.20 -6.91
N GLU A 43 -11.29 7.54 -6.45
CA GLU A 43 -11.78 7.65 -5.07
C GLU A 43 -10.75 7.08 -4.09
N ALA A 44 -10.19 5.90 -4.36
CA ALA A 44 -9.16 5.29 -3.51
C ALA A 44 -7.91 6.17 -3.38
N VAL A 45 -7.41 6.72 -4.48
CA VAL A 45 -6.26 7.66 -4.44
C VAL A 45 -6.64 8.95 -3.70
N GLY A 46 -7.88 9.42 -3.88
CA GLY A 46 -8.41 10.57 -3.16
C GLY A 46 -8.43 10.35 -1.64
N LYS A 47 -8.86 9.17 -1.17
CA LYS A 47 -8.80 8.78 0.24
C LYS A 47 -7.37 8.76 0.76
N CYS A 48 -6.43 8.21 0.00
CA CYS A 48 -5.01 8.28 0.36
C CYS A 48 -4.50 9.70 0.51
N PHE A 49 -4.81 10.59 -0.43
CA PHE A 49 -4.39 11.98 -0.34
C PHE A 49 -5.05 12.69 0.85
N ALA A 50 -6.33 12.43 1.10
CA ALA A 50 -7.07 13.00 2.23
C ALA A 50 -6.52 12.52 3.58
N ASN A 51 -6.09 11.25 3.69
CA ASN A 51 -5.49 10.70 4.91
C ASN A 51 -4.08 11.25 5.16
N VAL A 52 -3.32 11.51 4.10
CA VAL A 52 -1.95 12.04 4.20
C VAL A 52 -1.94 13.56 4.38
N ALA A 53 -2.93 14.29 3.86
CA ALA A 53 -2.95 15.75 3.90
C ALA A 53 -2.76 16.35 5.31
N PRO A 54 -3.42 15.86 6.37
CA PRO A 54 -3.24 16.38 7.73
C PRO A 54 -1.82 16.16 8.30
N LEU A 55 -1.08 15.18 7.77
CA LEU A 55 0.29 14.88 8.22
C LEU A 55 1.33 15.83 7.61
N LEU A 56 0.94 16.64 6.64
CA LEU A 56 1.83 17.60 5.98
C LEU A 56 1.83 18.90 6.77
N ALA A 57 2.98 19.27 7.33
CA ALA A 57 3.13 20.51 8.06
C ALA A 57 2.74 21.72 7.16
N PRO A 58 1.87 22.63 7.64
CA PRO A 58 1.54 23.85 6.92
C PRO A 58 2.79 24.63 6.54
N GLY A 59 2.86 25.12 5.30
CA GLY A 59 4.01 25.88 4.79
C GLY A 59 5.31 25.08 4.56
N ALA A 60 5.41 23.82 4.96
CA ALA A 60 6.65 23.05 4.77
C ALA A 60 6.89 22.77 3.27
N PRO A 61 8.10 23.05 2.75
CA PRO A 61 8.45 22.68 1.39
C PRO A 61 8.46 21.16 1.28
N GLY A 62 7.79 20.65 0.24
CA GLY A 62 7.70 19.22 0.02
C GLY A 62 7.52 18.93 -1.46
N MET A 63 7.79 17.67 -1.84
CA MET A 63 7.73 17.23 -3.22
C MET A 63 6.85 15.99 -3.34
N LEU A 64 5.82 16.11 -4.17
CA LEU A 64 4.98 15.00 -4.60
C LEU A 64 5.53 14.44 -5.91
N ARG A 65 5.91 13.16 -5.93
CA ARG A 65 6.37 12.45 -7.14
C ARG A 65 5.32 11.43 -7.57
N THR A 66 4.82 11.54 -8.79
CA THR A 66 3.85 10.59 -9.36
C THR A 66 4.20 10.23 -10.80
N ASP A 67 3.50 9.24 -11.35
CA ASP A 67 3.44 9.09 -12.81
C ASP A 67 2.67 10.26 -13.46
N GLN A 68 2.50 10.21 -14.78
CA GLN A 68 1.82 11.25 -15.56
C GLN A 68 0.27 11.13 -15.62
N LYS A 69 -0.35 10.28 -14.78
CA LYS A 69 -1.80 10.12 -14.76
C LYS A 69 -2.47 11.43 -14.35
N LYS A 70 -3.37 11.93 -15.22
CA LYS A 70 -4.13 13.19 -15.02
C LYS A 70 -4.88 13.26 -13.69
N THR A 71 -5.28 12.11 -13.13
CA THR A 71 -5.96 12.03 -11.82
C THR A 71 -5.13 12.63 -10.68
N TYR A 72 -3.80 12.44 -10.68
CA TYR A 72 -2.96 12.96 -9.61
C TYR A 72 -2.92 14.49 -9.57
N VAL A 73 -2.92 15.14 -10.74
CA VAL A 73 -2.94 16.61 -10.84
C VAL A 73 -4.20 17.17 -10.18
N ARG A 74 -5.36 16.61 -10.58
CA ARG A 74 -6.67 17.05 -10.05
C ARG A 74 -6.77 16.82 -8.53
N LEU A 75 -6.33 15.65 -8.06
CA LEU A 75 -6.39 15.34 -6.63
C LEU A 75 -5.39 16.16 -5.81
N LYS A 76 -4.19 16.44 -6.33
CA LYS A 76 -3.22 17.35 -5.67
C LYS A 76 -3.84 18.72 -5.48
N GLN A 77 -4.41 19.29 -6.53
CA GLN A 77 -5.03 20.62 -6.49
C GLN A 77 -6.18 20.70 -5.47
N LYS A 78 -6.95 19.61 -5.33
CA LYS A 78 -8.13 19.57 -4.46
C LYS A 78 -7.81 19.27 -2.99
N LEU A 79 -6.84 18.38 -2.73
CA LEU A 79 -6.70 17.74 -1.41
C LEU A 79 -5.35 18.01 -0.73
N LEU A 80 -4.32 18.44 -1.46
CA LEU A 80 -2.98 18.60 -0.91
C LEU A 80 -2.56 20.08 -0.89
N PRO A 81 -1.64 20.47 0.03
CA PRO A 81 -1.14 21.84 0.10
C PRO A 81 -0.56 22.33 -1.23
N GLN A 82 -0.81 23.61 -1.57
CA GLN A 82 -0.38 24.13 -2.87
C GLN A 82 1.13 24.27 -3.00
N GLN A 83 1.82 24.58 -1.89
CA GLN A 83 3.28 24.66 -1.80
C GLN A 83 4.02 23.34 -2.10
N LEU A 84 3.33 22.19 -2.20
CA LEU A 84 3.96 20.97 -2.66
C LEU A 84 4.32 21.06 -4.14
N LEU A 85 5.61 20.91 -4.44
CA LEU A 85 6.11 20.77 -5.80
C LEU A 85 5.68 19.42 -6.37
N HIS A 86 4.90 19.43 -7.45
CA HIS A 86 4.45 18.21 -8.11
C HIS A 86 5.37 17.86 -9.29
N VAL A 87 6.20 16.83 -9.10
CA VAL A 87 7.06 16.26 -10.14
C VAL A 87 6.37 15.04 -10.75
N ARG A 88 6.22 15.04 -12.07
CA ARG A 88 5.60 13.93 -12.82
C ARG A 88 6.65 13.23 -13.66
N ILE A 89 6.73 11.92 -13.51
CA ILE A 89 7.75 11.08 -14.14
C ILE A 89 7.07 10.25 -15.23
N SER A 90 7.67 10.19 -16.42
CA SER A 90 7.12 9.36 -17.48
C SER A 90 7.23 7.88 -17.13
N SER A 91 6.19 7.11 -17.46
CA SER A 91 6.25 5.65 -17.36
C SER A 91 7.18 5.00 -18.39
N THR A 92 7.61 5.76 -19.41
CA THR A 92 8.53 5.31 -20.47
C THR A 92 9.99 5.62 -20.17
N GLU A 93 10.28 6.41 -19.14
CA GLU A 93 11.65 6.67 -18.71
C GLU A 93 12.35 5.38 -18.29
N ALA A 94 13.67 5.35 -18.43
CA ALA A 94 14.49 4.21 -18.08
C ALA A 94 14.22 3.78 -16.63
N ARG A 95 14.09 2.46 -16.42
CA ARG A 95 13.76 1.88 -15.13
C ARG A 95 15.04 1.64 -14.32
N GLY A 96 15.70 2.73 -13.94
CA GLY A 96 16.88 2.72 -13.08
C GLY A 96 16.57 3.02 -11.63
N LEU A 97 17.61 2.99 -10.79
CA LEU A 97 17.53 3.35 -9.36
C LEU A 97 17.32 4.86 -9.13
N ASP A 98 17.67 5.66 -10.14
CA ASP A 98 17.44 7.09 -10.26
C ASP A 98 15.95 7.41 -10.49
N ASN A 99 15.23 6.54 -11.19
CA ASN A 99 13.80 6.70 -11.44
C ASN A 99 12.99 6.53 -10.13
N PRO A 100 12.31 7.58 -9.64
CA PRO A 100 11.56 7.50 -8.39
C PRO A 100 10.39 6.48 -8.45
N LEU A 101 9.86 6.18 -9.64
CA LEU A 101 8.83 5.16 -9.84
C LEU A 101 9.36 3.75 -9.60
N PHE A 102 10.66 3.50 -9.74
CA PHE A 102 11.26 2.19 -9.45
C PHE A 102 10.93 1.76 -8.03
N ARG A 103 11.15 2.64 -7.05
CA ARG A 103 10.91 2.35 -5.62
C ARG A 103 9.44 2.06 -5.32
N ILE A 104 8.53 2.79 -5.96
CA ILE A 104 7.09 2.58 -5.85
C ILE A 104 6.73 1.19 -6.43
N ASN A 105 7.22 0.89 -7.63
CA ASN A 105 6.95 -0.38 -8.29
C ASN A 105 7.53 -1.58 -7.53
N THR A 106 8.75 -1.46 -6.99
CA THR A 106 9.36 -2.48 -6.13
C THR A 106 8.55 -2.69 -4.85
N THR A 107 8.07 -1.61 -4.23
CA THR A 107 7.20 -1.70 -3.05
C THR A 107 5.89 -2.41 -3.38
N LEU A 108 5.27 -2.11 -4.52
CA LEU A 108 4.06 -2.80 -4.98
C LEU A 108 4.33 -4.27 -5.35
N ALA A 109 5.51 -4.61 -5.86
CA ALA A 109 5.90 -6.00 -6.11
C ALA A 109 6.04 -6.78 -4.80
N MET A 110 6.73 -6.22 -3.80
CA MET A 110 6.83 -6.78 -2.44
C MET A 110 5.45 -6.93 -1.79
N MET A 111 4.51 -6.02 -2.07
CA MET A 111 3.13 -6.11 -1.58
C MET A 111 2.40 -7.31 -2.17
N ARG A 112 2.56 -7.55 -3.48
CA ARG A 112 1.95 -8.72 -4.13
C ARG A 112 2.55 -10.01 -3.59
N ASP A 113 3.87 -10.07 -3.42
CA ASP A 113 4.56 -11.23 -2.87
C ASP A 113 4.14 -11.52 -1.42
N GLY A 114 4.07 -10.48 -0.58
CA GLY A 114 3.71 -10.61 0.83
C GLY A 114 2.21 -10.77 1.13
N ALA A 115 1.33 -10.41 0.20
CA ALA A 115 -0.12 -10.60 0.33
C ALA A 115 -0.62 -11.60 -0.70
N SER A 116 -0.68 -12.88 -0.32
CA SER A 116 -1.08 -14.02 -1.15
C SER A 116 -2.38 -13.81 -1.94
N ARG A 117 -3.29 -12.97 -1.39
CA ARG A 117 -4.58 -12.62 -1.99
C ARG A 117 -4.48 -11.78 -3.26
N LEU A 118 -3.36 -11.11 -3.49
CA LEU A 118 -3.08 -10.35 -4.71
C LEU A 118 -2.51 -11.23 -5.84
N VAL A 119 -2.04 -12.44 -5.53
CA VAL A 119 -1.35 -13.33 -6.49
C VAL A 119 -2.21 -14.53 -6.86
N ARG A 120 -2.79 -15.24 -5.89
CA ARG A 120 -3.50 -16.50 -6.14
C ARG A 120 -4.99 -16.27 -6.37
N ARG A 121 -5.40 -16.37 -7.65
CA ARG A 121 -6.80 -16.19 -8.09
C ARG A 121 -7.76 -17.26 -7.59
N THR A 122 -7.28 -18.45 -7.22
CA THR A 122 -8.12 -19.62 -6.92
C THR A 122 -8.30 -19.85 -5.42
N TRP A 123 -7.22 -19.82 -4.64
CA TRP A 123 -7.26 -20.13 -3.20
C TRP A 123 -7.18 -18.90 -2.30
N GLY A 124 -6.51 -17.83 -2.75
CA GLY A 124 -6.23 -16.65 -1.94
C GLY A 124 -7.24 -15.51 -2.07
N ALA A 125 -8.28 -15.64 -2.88
CA ALA A 125 -9.14 -14.50 -3.21
C ALA A 125 -9.88 -13.97 -1.97
N SER A 126 -9.74 -12.67 -1.67
CA SER A 126 -10.64 -12.00 -0.72
C SER A 126 -12.04 -11.97 -1.32
N LYS A 127 -13.01 -12.59 -0.64
CA LYS A 127 -14.43 -12.49 -1.02
C LYS A 127 -14.98 -11.06 -0.85
N LEU A 128 -14.42 -10.28 0.08
CA LEU A 128 -14.83 -8.91 0.38
C LEU A 128 -13.65 -7.93 0.29
N ARG A 129 -13.91 -6.70 -0.17
CA ARG A 129 -12.89 -5.65 -0.35
C ARG A 129 -12.29 -5.19 0.98
N GLU A 130 -13.13 -5.01 1.99
CA GLU A 130 -12.72 -4.64 3.35
C GLU A 130 -11.74 -5.65 3.95
N GLN A 131 -11.93 -6.94 3.65
CA GLN A 131 -11.03 -8.00 4.11
C GLN A 131 -9.70 -7.99 3.36
N LEU A 132 -9.67 -7.55 2.09
CA LEU A 132 -8.43 -7.27 1.39
C LEU A 132 -7.72 -6.09 2.06
N GLU A 133 -8.42 -5.00 2.32
CA GLU A 133 -7.85 -3.78 2.92
C GLU A 133 -7.23 -4.06 4.30
N LYS A 134 -7.93 -4.76 5.18
CA LYS A 134 -7.40 -5.22 6.49
C LYS A 134 -6.11 -6.02 6.34
N HIS A 135 -6.06 -6.93 5.36
CA HIS A 135 -4.85 -7.72 5.11
C HIS A 135 -3.71 -6.86 4.56
N LEU A 136 -4.00 -5.87 3.71
CA LEU A 136 -2.98 -4.93 3.24
C LEU A 136 -2.42 -4.10 4.40
N TRP A 137 -3.24 -3.70 5.37
CA TRP A 137 -2.76 -3.02 6.58
C TRP A 137 -1.83 -3.89 7.43
N ILE A 138 -2.12 -5.19 7.59
CA ILE A 138 -1.19 -6.14 8.23
C ILE A 138 0.16 -6.15 7.49
N TRP A 139 0.13 -6.19 6.16
CA TRP A 139 1.36 -6.13 5.36
C TRP A 139 2.09 -4.78 5.51
N VAL A 140 1.38 -3.65 5.56
CA VAL A 140 1.96 -2.31 5.76
C VAL A 140 2.69 -2.26 7.09
N VAL A 141 2.05 -2.72 8.17
CA VAL A 141 2.64 -2.77 9.51
C VAL A 141 3.89 -3.67 9.50
N TYR A 142 3.77 -4.89 8.99
CA TYR A 142 4.92 -5.79 8.87
C TYR A 142 6.07 -5.15 8.09
N ARG A 143 5.80 -4.56 6.93
CA ARG A 143 6.81 -3.94 6.09
C ARG A 143 7.47 -2.72 6.74
N ASN A 144 6.69 -1.86 7.37
CA ASN A 144 7.19 -0.60 7.91
C ASN A 144 8.05 -0.83 9.17
N TYR A 145 7.63 -1.76 10.03
CA TYR A 145 8.20 -1.91 11.37
C TYR A 145 9.09 -3.14 11.54
N VAL A 146 8.70 -4.28 10.95
CA VAL A 146 9.30 -5.61 11.21
C VAL A 146 10.21 -6.07 10.08
N ARG A 147 9.90 -5.72 8.83
CA ARG A 147 10.67 -6.17 7.67
C ARG A 147 11.95 -5.35 7.52
N ARG A 148 13.05 -6.04 7.27
CA ARG A 148 14.32 -5.43 6.88
C ARG A 148 14.17 -4.67 5.55
N MET A 149 14.82 -3.51 5.46
CA MET A 149 14.85 -2.70 4.24
C MET A 149 15.64 -3.37 3.11
N ILE A 150 16.86 -3.81 3.43
CA ILE A 150 17.75 -4.55 2.53
C ILE A 150 18.44 -5.67 3.31
N ASN A 151 18.85 -6.73 2.63
CA ASN A 151 19.46 -7.91 3.26
C ASN A 151 20.72 -7.56 4.07
N ARG A 152 21.48 -6.54 3.63
CA ARG A 152 22.72 -6.08 4.27
C ARG A 152 22.49 -5.16 5.49
N SER A 153 21.25 -4.82 5.82
CA SER A 153 20.91 -3.93 6.95
C SER A 153 19.93 -4.62 7.90
N PRO A 154 20.43 -5.54 8.75
CA PRO A 154 19.57 -6.49 9.47
C PRO A 154 18.70 -5.87 10.56
N ARG A 155 19.03 -4.66 11.02
CA ARG A 155 18.32 -3.92 12.08
C ARG A 155 17.60 -2.67 11.58
N THR A 156 17.53 -2.47 10.27
CA THR A 156 16.94 -1.26 9.68
C THR A 156 15.61 -1.58 9.01
N SER A 157 14.54 -0.98 9.52
CA SER A 157 13.21 -0.98 8.90
C SER A 157 12.92 0.36 8.23
N ALA A 158 11.80 0.46 7.51
CA ALA A 158 11.38 1.73 6.94
C ALA A 158 11.12 2.78 8.03
N ALA A 159 10.52 2.36 9.16
CA ALA A 159 10.24 3.21 10.31
C ALA A 159 11.53 3.68 10.98
N SER A 160 12.53 2.80 11.14
CA SER A 160 13.79 3.19 11.76
C SER A 160 14.59 4.16 10.90
N LEU A 161 14.54 4.01 9.56
CA LEU A 161 15.17 4.97 8.65
C LEU A 161 14.51 6.36 8.68
N LEU A 162 13.24 6.44 9.07
CA LEU A 162 12.55 7.71 9.33
C LEU A 162 12.86 8.30 10.72
N GLY A 163 13.60 7.59 11.57
CA GLY A 163 13.83 7.99 12.95
C GLY A 163 12.62 7.80 13.87
N LEU A 164 11.58 7.08 13.44
CA LEU A 164 10.41 6.79 14.28
C LEU A 164 10.72 5.77 15.39
N PHE A 165 11.71 4.90 15.15
CA PHE A 165 12.21 3.90 16.08
C PHE A 165 13.72 3.77 15.94
N ALA A 166 14.43 3.43 17.02
CA ALA A 166 15.89 3.25 16.97
C ALA A 166 16.31 2.11 16.04
N THR A 167 15.55 1.01 16.04
CA THR A 167 15.78 -0.17 15.19
C THR A 167 14.48 -0.74 14.65
N MET A 168 14.60 -1.71 13.75
CA MET A 168 13.50 -2.62 13.40
C MET A 168 12.88 -3.22 14.67
N LEU A 169 11.55 -3.26 14.71
CA LEU A 169 10.81 -3.87 15.81
C LEU A 169 10.69 -5.38 15.60
N PRO A 170 11.07 -6.21 16.58
CA PRO A 170 10.63 -7.59 16.66
C PRO A 170 9.09 -7.68 16.62
N LEU A 171 8.56 -8.81 16.11
CA LEU A 171 7.12 -9.01 16.02
C LEU A 171 6.43 -8.93 17.39
N ASN A 172 7.07 -9.48 18.44
CA ASN A 172 6.52 -9.47 19.80
C ASN A 172 6.37 -8.04 20.33
N ASP A 173 7.38 -7.20 20.15
CA ASP A 173 7.37 -5.81 20.60
C ASP A 173 6.28 -5.01 19.87
N LEU A 174 6.12 -5.23 18.57
CA LEU A 174 5.06 -4.63 17.78
C LEU A 174 3.67 -5.03 18.30
N LEU A 175 3.45 -6.31 18.61
CA LEU A 175 2.19 -6.77 19.17
C LEU A 175 1.93 -6.15 20.55
N GLY A 176 2.96 -6.02 21.39
CA GLY A 176 2.87 -5.38 22.71
C GLY A 176 2.51 -3.88 22.67
N LEU A 177 2.64 -3.20 21.52
CA LEU A 177 2.16 -1.82 21.36
C LEU A 177 0.62 -1.73 21.39
N VAL A 178 -0.06 -2.83 21.06
CA VAL A 178 -1.52 -2.86 21.02
C VAL A 178 -2.04 -3.36 22.38
N PRO A 179 -2.85 -2.56 23.12
CA PRO A 179 -3.26 -2.90 24.47
C PRO A 179 -3.87 -4.29 24.64
N GLN A 180 -4.64 -4.76 23.65
CA GLN A 180 -5.27 -6.09 23.65
C GLN A 180 -4.29 -7.28 23.57
N PHE A 181 -3.02 -7.04 23.24
CA PHE A 181 -1.95 -8.04 23.23
C PHE A 181 -0.90 -7.77 24.31
N ARG A 182 -1.15 -6.81 25.22
CA ARG A 182 -0.38 -6.62 26.46
C ARG A 182 -0.85 -7.64 27.49
N SER A 183 -0.50 -8.89 27.29
CA SER A 183 -0.60 -9.90 28.34
C SER A 183 0.74 -10.62 28.42
N ASP A 184 1.29 -10.74 29.62
CA ASP A 184 2.33 -11.73 29.90
C ASP A 184 1.87 -13.08 29.33
N PRO A 185 2.78 -13.90 28.76
CA PRO A 185 2.41 -15.22 28.29
C PRO A 185 1.67 -15.94 29.43
N PRO A 186 0.53 -16.61 29.16
CA PRO A 186 -0.12 -17.41 30.20
C PRO A 186 0.94 -18.36 30.74
N GLY A 187 1.22 -18.24 32.04
CA GLY A 187 2.34 -18.88 32.69
C GLY A 187 2.44 -20.32 32.22
N VAL A 188 3.58 -20.66 31.61
CA VAL A 188 3.99 -22.05 31.43
C VAL A 188 4.13 -22.58 32.85
N ARG A 189 3.06 -23.20 33.36
CA ARG A 189 3.15 -24.02 34.57
C ARG A 189 4.13 -25.14 34.23
N THR A 190 5.35 -25.01 34.73
CA THR A 190 6.26 -26.15 34.84
C THR A 190 5.56 -27.17 35.73
N ALA A 191 5.16 -28.30 35.15
CA ALA A 191 4.71 -29.45 35.90
C ALA A 191 5.83 -29.82 36.89
N SER A 192 5.49 -29.76 38.17
CA SER A 192 6.29 -30.36 39.26
C SER A 192 6.00 -31.85 39.33
#